data_AF-A0A366ZKU4-F1
#
_entry.id   AF-A0A366ZKU4-F1
#
_cell.length_a   1.000
_cell.length_b   1.000
_cell.length_c   1.000
_cell.angle_alpha   90.00
_cell.angle_beta   90.00
_cell.angle_gamma   90.00
#
_symmetry.space_group_name_H-M   'P 1'
#
loop_
_entity.id
_entity.type
_entity.pdbx_description
1 polymer ?
#
loop_
_entity_poly.entity_id
_entity_poly.type
_entity_poly.pdbx_seq_one_letter_code
_entity_poly.pdbx_strand_id
1 'polypeptide(L)'
;MRRWPLPLWPHLFWEVVSGPGGSVLDEHLARAPGSPVPPAAPGQLLVWEHVLDDVVAVPGARSIDPGVVTRRQVELPGGVRATFVWGLLQRVDQAASRRAPA
;
A
#
# COMPACT_ATOMS: atom_id res chain seq x y z
N MET A 1 -17.86 -8.53 2.66
CA MET A 1 -16.74 -7.69 3.12
C MET A 1 -17.08 -7.11 4.48
N ARG A 2 -16.19 -7.18 5.46
CA ARG A 2 -16.38 -6.60 6.81
C ARG A 2 -15.29 -5.56 7.08
N ARG A 3 -15.64 -4.49 7.80
CA ARG A 3 -14.76 -3.36 8.12
C ARG A 3 -14.85 -2.98 9.59
N TRP A 4 -13.72 -2.64 10.21
CA TRP A 4 -13.65 -2.21 11.61
C TRP A 4 -12.86 -0.90 11.78
N PRO A 5 -13.36 0.07 12.58
CA PRO A 5 -12.68 1.33 12.90
C PRO A 5 -11.40 1.11 13.70
N LEU A 6 -10.41 1.97 13.45
CA LEU A 6 -9.11 1.94 14.10
C LEU A 6 -8.83 3.30 14.76
N PRO A 7 -8.95 3.42 16.09
CA PRO A 7 -8.81 4.72 16.78
C PRO A 7 -7.49 5.45 16.51
N LEU A 8 -6.40 4.70 16.27
CA LEU A 8 -5.08 5.28 15.95
C LEU A 8 -4.97 5.76 14.49
N TRP A 9 -5.82 5.26 13.60
CA TRP A 9 -5.86 5.63 12.18
C TRP A 9 -7.31 5.91 11.76
N PRO A 10 -7.86 7.09 12.08
CA PRO A 10 -9.29 7.38 11.93
C PRO A 10 -9.80 7.31 10.49
N HIS A 11 -8.89 7.36 9.52
CA HIS A 11 -9.20 7.27 8.10
C HIS A 11 -9.01 5.87 7.52
N LEU A 12 -8.56 4.89 8.32
CA LEU A 12 -8.37 3.48 7.91
C LEU A 12 -9.39 2.57 8.57
N PHE A 13 -9.69 1.47 7.87
CA PHE A 13 -10.37 0.32 8.41
C PHE A 13 -9.57 -0.95 8.19
N TRP A 14 -9.69 -1.89 9.12
CA TRP A 14 -9.34 -3.27 8.83
C TRP A 14 -10.40 -3.86 7.91
N GLU A 15 -10.03 -4.30 6.71
CA GLU A 15 -10.93 -4.95 5.77
C GLU A 15 -10.65 -6.45 5.68
N VAL A 16 -11.72 -7.25 5.65
CA VAL A 16 -11.64 -8.70 5.41
C VAL A 16 -12.56 -9.09 4.26
N VAL A 17 -11.96 -9.75 3.26
CA VAL A 17 -12.66 -10.40 2.16
C VAL A 17 -12.75 -11.89 2.45
N SER A 18 -13.98 -12.41 2.48
CA SER A 18 -14.23 -13.82 2.80
C SER A 18 -14.86 -14.56 1.62
N GLY A 19 -14.46 -15.82 1.43
CA GLY A 19 -15.05 -16.74 0.46
C GLY A 19 -16.19 -17.57 1.05
N PRO A 20 -16.73 -18.51 0.25
CA PRO A 20 -17.71 -19.48 0.73
C PRO A 20 -17.22 -20.21 1.99
N GLY A 21 -18.14 -20.48 2.93
CA GLY A 21 -17.82 -21.15 4.19
C GLY A 21 -17.04 -20.31 5.20
N GLY A 22 -16.82 -19.01 4.94
CA GLY A 22 -16.15 -18.10 5.88
C GLY A 22 -14.62 -18.11 5.82
N SER A 23 -14.03 -18.76 4.80
CA SER A 23 -12.61 -18.67 4.51
C SER A 23 -12.17 -17.22 4.31
N VAL A 24 -11.02 -16.82 4.85
CA VAL A 24 -10.42 -15.50 4.63
C VAL A 24 -9.58 -15.57 3.36
N LEU A 25 -9.96 -14.78 2.35
CA LEU A 25 -9.25 -14.71 1.08
C LEU A 25 -8.20 -13.60 1.09
N ASP A 26 -8.50 -12.50 1.76
CA ASP A 26 -7.59 -11.37 1.93
C ASP A 26 -7.99 -10.54 3.16
N GLU A 27 -7.00 -9.95 3.82
CA GLU A 27 -7.21 -9.04 4.94
C GLU A 27 -6.11 -7.97 5.00
N HIS A 28 -6.50 -6.70 5.14
CA HIS A 28 -5.57 -5.59 5.09
C HIS A 28 -6.12 -4.25 5.61
N LEU A 29 -5.17 -3.33 5.78
CA LEU A 29 -5.22 -1.87 5.81
C LEU A 29 -5.97 -1.22 4.64
N ALA A 30 -7.27 -0.89 4.74
CA ALA A 30 -8.00 -0.24 3.65
C ALA A 30 -8.47 1.18 4.00
N ARG A 31 -8.53 2.06 3.00
CA ARG A 31 -9.03 3.43 3.18
C ARG A 31 -10.52 3.42 3.50
N ALA A 32 -10.90 4.14 4.55
CA ALA A 32 -12.31 4.34 4.88
C ALA A 32 -13.05 5.10 3.75
N PRO A 33 -14.26 4.68 3.35
CA PRO A 33 -15.06 5.40 2.36
C PRO A 33 -15.25 6.87 2.73
N GLY A 34 -15.08 7.76 1.75
CA GLY A 34 -15.21 9.20 1.95
C GLY A 34 -14.04 9.85 2.69
N SER A 35 -13.02 9.10 3.12
CA SER A 35 -11.80 9.69 3.66
C SER A 35 -10.96 10.32 2.54
N PRO A 36 -10.26 11.44 2.82
CA PRO A 36 -9.32 12.01 1.87
C PRO A 36 -8.18 11.01 1.58
N VAL A 37 -7.73 11.01 0.33
CA VAL A 37 -6.54 10.27 -0.10
C VAL A 37 -5.40 11.29 -0.23
N PRO A 38 -4.28 11.15 0.52
CA PRO A 38 -3.14 12.03 0.32
C PRO A 38 -2.57 11.90 -1.11
N PRO A 39 -1.79 12.86 -1.62
CA PRO A 39 -1.12 12.68 -2.91
C PRO A 39 -0.19 11.45 -2.93
N ALA A 40 -0.39 10.53 -3.87
CA ALA A 40 0.34 9.25 -3.95
C ALA A 40 1.46 9.25 -5.01
N ALA A 41 1.92 10.41 -5.48
CA ALA A 41 2.96 10.47 -6.51
C ALA A 41 4.35 10.06 -5.98
N PRO A 42 5.28 9.62 -6.86
CA PRO A 42 6.68 9.42 -6.51
C PRO A 42 7.26 10.66 -5.80
N GLY A 43 7.85 10.47 -4.63
CA GLY A 43 8.38 11.56 -3.79
C GLY A 43 7.36 12.22 -2.85
N GLN A 44 6.08 11.86 -2.92
CA GLN A 44 5.01 12.36 -2.04
C GLN A 44 4.38 11.28 -1.16
N LEU A 45 4.91 10.06 -1.19
CA LEU A 45 4.40 8.96 -0.40
C LEU A 45 4.66 9.16 1.11
N LEU A 46 3.59 9.08 1.91
CA LEU A 46 3.59 9.22 3.36
C LEU A 46 3.54 7.85 4.06
N VAL A 47 4.62 7.49 4.74
CA VAL A 47 4.71 6.27 5.55
C VAL A 47 3.71 6.34 6.70
N TRP A 48 3.04 5.23 7.01
CA TRP A 48 1.96 5.12 8.01
C TRP A 48 0.63 5.82 7.66
N GLU A 49 0.51 6.40 6.47
CA GLU A 49 -0.73 7.05 6.02
C GLU A 49 -1.31 6.42 4.75
N HIS A 50 -0.46 6.15 3.75
CA HIS A 50 -0.90 5.51 2.50
C HIS A 50 -1.18 4.02 2.69
N VAL A 51 -2.27 3.56 2.08
CA VAL A 51 -2.55 2.14 1.91
C VAL A 51 -2.19 1.65 0.51
N LEU A 52 -2.12 0.33 0.34
CA LEU A 52 -1.77 -0.30 -0.92
C LEU A 52 -2.63 0.22 -2.08
N ASP A 53 -3.94 0.33 -1.86
CA ASP A 53 -4.91 0.79 -2.86
C ASP A 53 -4.66 2.23 -3.33
N ASP A 54 -4.16 3.11 -2.44
CA ASP A 54 -3.81 4.49 -2.79
C ASP A 54 -2.65 4.52 -3.81
N VAL A 55 -1.72 3.56 -3.69
CA VAL A 55 -0.45 3.55 -4.42
C VAL A 55 -0.51 2.70 -5.70
N VAL A 56 -1.24 1.58 -5.70
CA VAL A 56 -1.45 0.79 -6.93
C VAL A 56 -2.30 1.52 -7.97
N ALA A 57 -3.08 2.51 -7.54
CA ALA A 57 -3.85 3.39 -8.42
C ALA A 57 -2.97 4.41 -9.19
N VAL A 58 -1.69 4.58 -8.82
CA VAL A 58 -0.78 5.51 -9.49
C VAL A 58 -0.47 5.00 -10.91
N PRO A 59 -0.57 5.85 -11.95
CA PRO A 59 -0.23 5.44 -13.31
C PRO A 59 1.19 4.87 -13.43
N GLY A 60 1.29 3.64 -13.94
CA GLY A 60 2.57 2.93 -14.12
C GLY A 60 3.08 2.21 -12.87
N ALA A 61 2.32 2.18 -11.77
CA ALA A 61 2.60 1.34 -10.62
C ALA A 61 2.56 -0.16 -11.00
N ARG A 62 3.50 -0.94 -10.47
CA ARG A 62 3.57 -2.39 -10.66
C ARG A 62 3.65 -3.10 -9.33
N SER A 63 2.69 -3.99 -9.07
CA SER A 63 2.69 -4.84 -7.88
C SER A 63 3.73 -5.95 -8.00
N ILE A 64 4.43 -6.20 -6.90
CA ILE A 64 5.43 -7.26 -6.76
C ILE A 64 5.04 -8.10 -5.56
N ASP A 65 4.97 -9.41 -5.77
CA ASP A 65 4.76 -10.38 -4.70
C ASP A 65 6.11 -10.73 -4.04
N PRO A 66 6.33 -10.34 -2.78
CA PRO A 66 7.55 -10.69 -2.05
C PRO A 66 7.55 -12.13 -1.51
N GLY A 67 6.52 -12.94 -1.77
CA GLY A 67 6.40 -14.31 -1.28
C GLY A 67 6.08 -14.41 0.22
N VAL A 68 5.66 -13.31 0.84
CA VAL A 68 5.28 -13.24 2.26
C VAL A 68 3.85 -12.71 2.33
N VAL A 69 2.94 -13.51 2.91
CA VAL A 69 1.49 -13.25 2.91
C VAL A 69 1.14 -11.84 3.37
N THR A 70 1.82 -11.33 4.39
CA THR A 70 1.54 -10.03 5.01
C THR A 70 2.22 -8.85 4.33
N ARG A 71 3.12 -9.11 3.37
CA ARG A 71 3.91 -8.07 2.70
C ARG A 71 3.47 -7.92 1.25
N ARG A 72 3.53 -6.68 0.79
CA ARG A 72 3.36 -6.32 -0.62
C ARG A 72 4.41 -5.29 -1.00
N GLN A 73 4.80 -5.27 -2.26
CA GLN A 73 5.67 -4.24 -2.80
C GLN A 73 5.04 -3.65 -4.05
N VAL A 74 5.27 -2.36 -4.26
CA VAL A 74 4.86 -1.64 -5.47
C VAL A 74 6.07 -0.88 -6.00
N GLU A 75 6.42 -1.12 -7.26
CA GLU A 75 7.34 -0.27 -8.01
C GLU A 75 6.57 0.84 -8.71
N LEU A 76 6.97 2.09 -8.47
CA LEU A 76 6.45 3.27 -9.13
C LEU A 76 7.43 3.76 -10.21
N PRO A 77 6.97 4.59 -11.16
CA PRO A 77 7.85 5.31 -12.07
C PRO A 77 8.98 6.04 -11.34
N GLY A 78 10.15 6.13 -11.99
CA GLY A 78 11.34 6.75 -11.39
C GLY A 78 12.14 5.83 -10.46
N GLY A 79 11.82 4.53 -10.42
CA GLY A 79 12.58 3.56 -9.62
C GLY A 79 12.29 3.63 -8.12
N VAL A 80 11.13 4.18 -7.74
CA VAL A 80 10.68 4.24 -6.35
C VAL A 80 10.02 2.91 -5.99
N ARG A 81 10.44 2.28 -4.89
CA ARG A 81 9.87 1.05 -4.35
C ARG A 81 9.17 1.35 -3.04
N ALA A 82 7.86 1.09 -2.99
CA ALA A 82 7.05 1.18 -1.79
C ALA A 82 6.85 -0.22 -1.20
N THR A 83 7.09 -0.37 0.11
CA THR A 83 6.92 -1.64 0.83
C THR A 83 5.79 -1.50 1.85
N PHE A 84 4.85 -2.44 1.83
CA PHE A 84 3.67 -2.45 2.68
C PHE A 84 3.68 -3.67 3.60
N VAL A 85 3.12 -3.50 4.79
CA VAL A 85 2.78 -4.59 5.71
C VAL A 85 1.31 -4.47 6.06
N TRP A 86 0.56 -5.55 5.86
CA TRP A 86 -0.90 -5.57 6.00
C TRP A 86 -1.58 -4.41 5.26
N GLY A 87 -1.10 -4.08 4.06
CA GLY A 87 -1.65 -2.98 3.26
C GLY A 87 -1.21 -1.57 3.67
N LEU A 88 -0.50 -1.36 4.78
CA LEU A 88 -0.01 -0.03 5.19
C LEU A 88 1.41 0.23 4.74
N LEU A 89 1.68 1.41 4.19
CA LEU A 89 3.01 1.79 3.74
C LEU A 89 3.99 1.88 4.92
N GLN A 90 5.09 1.13 4.84
CA GLN A 90 6.13 1.04 5.87
C GLN A 90 7.45 1.66 5.45
N ARG A 91 7.76 1.63 4.15
CA ARG A 91 9.03 2.13 3.63
C ARG A 91 8.92 2.55 2.18
N VAL A 92 9.66 3.59 1.83
CA VAL A 92 9.85 4.07 0.45
C VAL A 92 11.34 4.11 0.18
N ASP A 93 11.79 3.28 -0.76
CA ASP A 93 13.17 3.21 -1.19
C ASP A 93 13.26 3.81 -2.60
N GLN A 94 14.25 4.66 -2.87
CA GLN A 94 14.55 5.09 -4.24
C GLN A 94 15.74 4.31 -4.76
N ALA A 95 15.64 3.76 -5.97
CA ALA A 95 16.81 3.26 -6.66
C ALA A 95 17.83 4.41 -6.75
N ALA A 96 19.02 4.22 -6.17
CA ALA A 96 20.10 5.18 -6.32
C ALA A 96 20.27 5.42 -7.82
N SER A 97 20.13 6.69 -8.24
CA SER A 97 20.38 7.07 -9.62
C SER A 97 21.77 6.53 -9.98
N ARG A 98 21.82 5.63 -10.97
CA ARG A 98 23.07 5.06 -11.46
C ARG A 98 23.88 6.25 -12.01
N ARG A 99 24.77 6.84 -11.20
CA ARG A 99 25.76 7.80 -11.70
C ARG A 99 26.56 7.06 -12.76
N ALA A 100 26.43 7.49 -14.01
CA ALA A 100 27.39 7.11 -15.03
C ALA A 100 28.77 7.60 -14.57
N PRO A 101 29.83 6.78 -14.66
CA PRO A 101 31.18 7.28 -14.44
C PRO A 101 31.47 8.34 -15.50
N ALA A 102 32.06 9.46 -15.05
CA ALA A 102 32.54 10.56 -15.90
C ALA A 102 33.73 10.14 -16.75
#